data_AF-A0A967FGB3-F1
#
_entry.id   AF-A0A967FGB3-F1
#
_cell.length_a   1.000
_cell.length_b   1.000
_cell.length_c   1.000
_cell.angle_alpha   90.00
_cell.angle_beta   90.00
_cell.angle_gamma   90.00
#
_symmetry.space_group_name_H-M   'P 1'
#
loop_
_entity.id
_entity.type
_entity.pdbx_description
1 polymer ?
#
loop_
_entity_poly.entity_id
_entity_poly.type
_entity_poly.pdbx_seq_one_letter_code
_entity_poly.pdbx_strand_id
1 'polypeptide(L)'
;HRFNLWLPSPIEAATLPKKYNFEHKLAHDLAKTIEVETAVVLTESEINNLAMLLRAAFIRERPNHIQEVLVICPSGMATAQLLVARLKARLPRLGKFKVVSLRQLTPQTTAEAELIITTVPLPAQVNDDDKVIQVHPMLLPEDIEAITQWLALYP
;
A
#
# COMPACT_ATOMS: atom_id res chain seq x y z
N HIS A 1 -2.57 14.23 37.52
CA HIS A 1 -3.35 15.14 38.39
C HIS A 1 -2.64 16.44 38.81
N ARG A 2 -1.44 16.78 38.33
CA ARG A 2 -0.66 17.95 38.83
C ARG A 2 -1.12 19.33 38.32
N PHE A 3 -1.86 19.42 37.21
CA PHE A 3 -2.17 20.70 36.54
C PHE A 3 -3.67 20.99 36.34
N ASN A 4 -4.56 20.12 36.82
CA ASN A 4 -6.02 20.27 36.71
C ASN A 4 -6.54 20.71 35.32
N LEU A 5 -5.83 20.31 34.26
CA LEU A 5 -6.22 20.57 32.89
C LEU A 5 -7.44 19.70 32.56
N TRP A 6 -8.43 20.30 31.91
CA TRP A 6 -9.57 19.58 31.37
C TRP A 6 -9.05 18.57 30.33
N LEU A 7 -9.26 17.28 30.60
CA LEU A 7 -9.03 16.21 29.65
C LEU A 7 -10.41 15.79 29.14
N PRO A 8 -10.66 15.79 27.81
CA PRO A 8 -11.87 15.17 27.29
C PRO A 8 -11.89 13.71 27.76
N SER A 9 -13.10 13.19 28.05
CA SER A 9 -13.27 11.76 28.28
C SER A 9 -12.53 11.00 27.17
N PRO A 10 -11.82 9.91 27.49
CA PRO A 10 -11.17 9.12 26.46
C PRO A 10 -12.24 8.78 25.43
N ILE A 11 -12.16 9.40 24.27
CA ILE A 11 -12.88 8.94 23.08
C ILE A 11 -12.46 7.47 23.02
N GLU A 12 -13.41 6.53 22.96
CA GLU A 12 -13.09 5.13 22.69
C GLU A 12 -12.23 5.11 21.42
N ALA A 13 -10.91 5.10 21.61
CA ALA A 13 -9.98 5.38 20.55
C ALA A 13 -10.06 4.17 19.65
N ALA A 14 -10.52 4.38 18.41
CA ALA A 14 -10.59 3.32 17.42
C ALA A 14 -9.23 2.61 17.40
N THR A 15 -9.18 1.37 17.90
CA THR A 15 -7.94 0.62 17.96
C THR A 15 -7.53 0.26 16.54
N LEU A 16 -6.32 0.62 16.16
CA LEU A 16 -5.78 0.26 14.86
C LEU A 16 -5.77 -1.28 14.73
N PRO A 17 -6.29 -1.87 13.64
CA PRO A 17 -6.34 -3.32 13.49
C PRO A 17 -4.98 -4.01 13.69
N LYS A 18 -4.98 -5.20 14.30
CA LYS A 18 -3.75 -5.94 14.65
C LYS A 18 -2.80 -6.22 13.49
N LYS A 19 -3.27 -6.20 12.23
CA LYS A 19 -2.41 -6.39 11.06
C LYS A 19 -1.35 -5.29 10.89
N TYR A 20 -1.57 -4.10 11.44
CA TYR A 20 -0.64 -2.97 11.39
C TYR A 20 0.39 -3.02 12.53
N ASN A 21 1.10 -4.14 12.64
CA ASN A 21 2.04 -4.42 13.73
C ASN A 21 3.20 -3.42 13.82
N PHE A 22 3.60 -2.85 12.67
CA PHE A 22 4.69 -1.90 12.60
C PHE A 22 4.34 -0.59 13.35
N GLU A 23 3.17 -0.02 13.06
CA GLU A 23 2.68 1.21 13.70
C GLU A 23 2.45 1.00 15.20
N HIS A 24 1.92 -0.16 15.60
CA HIS A 24 1.76 -0.54 17.01
C HIS A 24 3.09 -0.60 17.75
N LYS A 25 4.10 -1.25 17.16
CA LYS A 25 5.43 -1.35 17.75
C LYS A 25 6.09 0.01 17.87
N LEU A 26 6.04 0.81 16.80
CA LEU A 26 6.61 2.15 16.77
C LEU A 26 5.95 3.07 17.82
N ALA A 27 4.63 2.98 17.99
CA ALA A 27 3.92 3.73 19.03
C ALA A 27 4.40 3.36 20.44
N HIS A 28 4.63 2.08 20.72
CA HIS A 28 5.18 1.62 22.00
C HIS A 28 6.62 2.10 22.21
N ASP A 29 7.47 2.04 21.19
CA ASP A 29 8.86 2.50 21.27
C ASP A 29 8.92 4.02 21.52
N LEU A 30 8.04 4.79 20.89
CA LEU A 30 7.88 6.23 21.15
C LEU A 30 7.38 6.50 22.57
N ALA A 31 6.40 5.73 23.06
CA ALA A 31 5.89 5.88 24.42
C ALA A 31 6.98 5.67 25.47
N LYS A 32 7.83 4.64 25.29
CA LYS A 32 9.01 4.43 26.15
C LYS A 32 9.99 5.60 26.11
N THR A 33 10.22 6.15 24.92
CA THR A 33 11.12 7.32 24.75
C THR A 33 10.56 8.54 25.47
N ILE A 34 9.25 8.81 25.35
CA ILE A 34 8.57 9.90 26.06
C ILE A 34 8.67 9.72 27.58
N GLU A 35 8.48 8.49 28.07
CA GLU A 35 8.62 8.18 29.49
C GLU A 35 10.04 8.49 30.00
N VAL A 36 11.08 8.07 29.27
CA VAL A 36 12.48 8.33 29.64
C VAL A 36 12.80 9.84 29.67
N GLU A 37 12.33 10.60 28.68
CA GLU A 37 12.66 12.02 28.54
C GLU A 37 11.81 12.95 29.43
N THR A 38 10.59 12.54 29.77
CA THR A 38 9.62 13.42 30.45
C THR A 38 9.10 12.90 31.78
N ALA A 39 9.41 11.64 32.14
CA ALA A 39 8.83 10.90 33.26
C ALA A 39 7.29 10.77 33.20
N VAL A 40 6.67 11.00 32.04
CA VAL A 40 5.23 10.81 31.82
C VAL A 40 4.98 9.43 31.22
N VAL A 41 4.17 8.62 31.90
CA VAL A 41 3.70 7.32 31.39
C VAL A 41 2.42 7.54 30.59
N LEU A 42 2.45 7.18 29.31
CA LEU A 42 1.27 7.21 28.46
C LEU A 42 0.35 6.02 28.75
N THR A 43 -0.95 6.27 28.70
CA THR A 43 -1.98 5.24 28.78
C THR A 43 -2.07 4.44 27.48
N GLU A 44 -2.64 3.23 27.55
CA GLU A 44 -2.87 2.39 26.36
C GLU A 44 -3.72 3.11 25.29
N SER A 45 -4.67 3.96 25.71
CA SER A 45 -5.48 4.76 24.77
C SER A 45 -4.63 5.81 24.04
N GLU A 46 -3.65 6.43 24.71
CA GLU A 46 -2.74 7.39 24.09
C GLU A 46 -1.76 6.70 23.14
N ILE A 47 -1.26 5.52 23.50
CA ILE A 47 -0.42 4.69 22.64
C ILE A 47 -1.20 4.26 21.38
N ASN A 48 -2.47 3.86 21.51
CA ASN A 48 -3.33 3.54 20.38
C ASN A 48 -3.58 4.76 19.48
N ASN A 49 -3.76 5.95 20.06
CA ASN A 49 -3.86 7.19 19.29
C ASN A 49 -2.57 7.51 18.53
N LEU A 50 -1.39 7.29 19.14
CA LEU A 50 -0.11 7.41 18.45
C LEU A 50 -0.03 6.44 17.26
N ALA A 51 -0.39 5.17 17.43
CA ALA A 51 -0.41 4.19 16.35
C ALA A 51 -1.34 4.63 15.19
N MET A 52 -2.51 5.17 15.51
CA MET A 52 -3.45 5.70 14.52
C MET A 52 -2.90 6.93 13.78
N LEU A 53 -2.29 7.89 14.50
CA LEU A 53 -1.67 9.07 13.90
C LEU A 53 -0.46 8.71 13.03
N LEU A 54 0.35 7.75 13.48
CA LEU A 54 1.43 7.18 12.69
C LEU A 54 0.88 6.56 11.41
N ARG A 55 -0.19 5.75 11.49
CA ARG A 55 -0.82 5.18 10.29
C ARG A 55 -1.31 6.26 9.34
N ALA A 56 -2.00 7.28 9.85
CA ALA A 56 -2.45 8.41 9.05
C ALA A 56 -1.28 9.17 8.40
N ALA A 57 -0.19 9.35 9.12
CA ALA A 57 1.04 9.93 8.59
C ALA A 57 1.68 9.03 7.53
N PHE A 58 1.75 7.72 7.73
CA PHE A 58 2.23 6.78 6.71
C PHE A 58 1.37 6.81 5.45
N ILE A 59 0.05 6.86 5.57
CA ILE A 59 -0.86 7.00 4.41
C ILE A 59 -0.65 8.33 3.68
N ARG A 60 -0.26 9.39 4.41
CA ARG A 60 -0.01 10.73 3.85
C ARG A 60 1.37 10.86 3.21
N GLU A 61 2.41 10.32 3.86
CA GLU A 61 3.82 10.41 3.47
C GLU A 61 4.26 9.30 2.52
N ARG A 62 3.59 8.14 2.54
CA ARG A 62 3.63 7.18 1.43
C ARG A 62 2.51 7.54 0.46
N PRO A 63 2.75 8.34 -0.60
CA PRO A 63 2.10 7.94 -1.83
C PRO A 63 2.55 6.50 -2.06
N ASN A 64 1.64 5.55 -2.27
CA ASN A 64 1.98 4.23 -2.82
C ASN A 64 2.69 4.43 -4.17
N HIS A 65 3.94 4.86 -4.17
CA HIS A 65 4.78 4.87 -5.35
C HIS A 65 5.33 3.48 -5.45
N ILE A 66 4.46 2.58 -5.91
CA ILE A 66 4.94 1.42 -6.66
C ILE A 66 5.85 2.00 -7.73
N GLN A 67 7.17 1.88 -7.61
CA GLN A 67 8.06 2.61 -8.47
C GLN A 67 8.01 2.07 -9.90
N GLU A 68 7.86 0.75 -10.02
CA GLU A 68 7.81 0.04 -11.29
C GLU A 68 6.63 -0.95 -11.35
N VAL A 69 5.63 -0.58 -12.15
CA VAL A 69 4.50 -1.45 -12.51
C VAL A 69 4.76 -2.04 -13.89
N LEU A 70 4.87 -3.36 -13.99
CA LEU A 70 4.94 -4.02 -15.29
C LEU A 70 3.54 -4.20 -15.86
N VAL A 71 3.36 -3.82 -17.12
CA VAL A 71 2.12 -4.05 -17.86
C VAL A 71 2.38 -5.03 -18.99
N ILE A 72 1.70 -6.18 -18.94
CA ILE A 72 1.85 -7.27 -19.90
C ILE A 72 0.56 -7.39 -20.71
N CYS A 73 0.63 -7.08 -22.00
CA CYS A 73 -0.52 -7.17 -22.89
C CYS A 73 -0.07 -7.73 -24.26
N PRO A 74 -0.53 -8.92 -24.68
CA PRO A 74 -0.15 -9.51 -25.96
C PRO A 74 -0.90 -8.87 -27.14
N SER A 75 -1.94 -8.08 -26.89
CA SER A 75 -2.85 -7.48 -27.88
C SER A 75 -2.25 -6.30 -28.68
N GLY A 76 -0.92 -6.17 -28.70
CA GLY A 76 -0.18 -5.13 -29.41
C GLY A 76 0.02 -3.81 -28.63
N MET A 77 0.93 -2.97 -29.14
CA MET A 77 1.35 -1.73 -28.47
C MET A 77 0.20 -0.75 -28.24
N ALA A 78 -0.72 -0.60 -29.19
CA ALA A 78 -1.84 0.34 -29.07
C ALA A 78 -2.74 -0.01 -27.87
N THR A 79 -3.12 -1.28 -27.73
CA THR A 79 -3.96 -1.77 -26.62
C THR A 79 -3.25 -1.63 -25.28
N ALA A 80 -1.95 -1.97 -25.23
CA ALA A 80 -1.14 -1.81 -24.02
C ALA A 80 -1.06 -0.35 -23.57
N GLN A 81 -0.84 0.58 -24.50
CA GLN A 81 -0.78 2.01 -24.19
C GLN A 81 -2.14 2.56 -23.75
N LEU A 82 -3.25 2.08 -24.30
CA LEU A 82 -4.58 2.44 -23.83
C LEU A 82 -4.83 1.99 -22.39
N LEU A 83 -4.44 0.76 -22.04
CA LEU A 83 -4.52 0.26 -20.67
C LEU A 83 -3.67 1.13 -19.72
N VAL A 84 -2.43 1.44 -20.10
CA VAL A 84 -1.54 2.33 -19.33
C VAL A 84 -2.16 3.71 -19.14
N ALA A 85 -2.76 4.30 -20.18
CA ALA A 85 -3.41 5.60 -20.08
C ALA A 85 -4.59 5.57 -19.09
N ARG A 86 -5.39 4.50 -19.11
CA ARG A 86 -6.51 4.32 -18.16
C ARG A 86 -6.02 4.12 -16.73
N LEU A 87 -4.99 3.31 -16.54
CA LEU A 87 -4.35 3.10 -15.24
C LEU A 87 -3.83 4.42 -14.66
N LYS A 88 -3.11 5.22 -15.46
CA LYS A 88 -2.64 6.55 -15.04
C LYS A 88 -3.78 7.50 -14.66
N ALA A 89 -4.88 7.48 -15.43
CA ALA A 89 -6.01 8.36 -15.17
C ALA A 89 -6.80 7.98 -13.91
N ARG A 90 -6.95 6.68 -13.64
CA ARG A 90 -7.74 6.16 -12.50
C ARG A 90 -6.93 5.99 -11.22
N LEU A 91 -5.66 5.65 -11.36
CA LEU A 91 -4.75 5.30 -10.27
C LEU A 91 -3.45 6.12 -10.41
N PRO A 92 -3.51 7.46 -10.34
CA PRO A 92 -2.36 8.34 -10.60
C PRO A 92 -1.22 8.20 -9.59
N ARG A 93 -1.46 7.48 -8.48
CA ARG A 93 -0.46 7.22 -7.45
C ARG A 93 0.45 6.04 -7.79
N LEU A 94 -0.01 5.09 -8.60
CA LEU A 94 0.84 4.05 -9.18
C LEU A 94 1.98 4.73 -9.93
N GLY A 95 3.22 4.29 -9.71
CA GLY A 95 4.40 4.95 -10.28
C GLY A 95 4.57 4.65 -11.76
N LYS A 96 5.80 4.32 -12.18
CA LYS A 96 6.10 4.21 -13.61
C LYS A 96 5.57 2.90 -14.16
N PHE A 97 4.74 3.01 -15.21
CA PHE A 97 4.30 1.86 -15.98
C PHE A 97 5.31 1.54 -17.07
N LYS A 98 5.78 0.29 -17.09
CA LYS A 98 6.65 -0.26 -18.12
C LYS A 98 5.91 -1.37 -18.86
N VAL A 99 5.68 -1.14 -20.15
CA VAL A 99 5.04 -2.14 -21.00
C VAL A 99 6.09 -3.15 -21.42
N VAL A 100 5.84 -4.43 -21.14
CA VAL A 100 6.75 -5.54 -21.46
C VAL A 100 5.97 -6.60 -22.22
N SER A 101 6.59 -7.14 -23.29
CA SER A 101 5.99 -8.27 -24.00
C SER A 101 6.20 -9.56 -23.22
N LEU A 102 5.29 -10.53 -23.36
CA LEU A 102 5.42 -11.83 -22.69
C LEU A 102 6.75 -12.55 -23.00
N ARG A 103 7.35 -12.29 -24.17
CA ARG A 103 8.65 -12.87 -24.59
C ARG A 103 9.85 -12.26 -23.87
N GLN A 104 9.72 -11.03 -23.38
CA GLN A 104 10.76 -10.32 -22.63
C GLN A 104 10.61 -10.50 -21.12
N LEU A 105 9.56 -11.21 -20.70
CA LEU A 105 9.32 -11.51 -19.30
C LEU A 105 10.30 -12.57 -18.84
N THR A 106 11.22 -12.18 -17.97
CA THR A 106 12.18 -13.07 -17.30
C THR A 106 11.93 -13.08 -15.80
N PRO A 107 12.41 -14.11 -15.08
CA PRO A 107 12.35 -14.13 -13.61
C PRO A 107 12.98 -12.88 -12.97
N GLN A 108 14.05 -12.34 -13.57
CA GLN A 108 14.71 -11.11 -13.11
C GLN A 108 13.79 -9.89 -13.24
N THR A 109 13.20 -9.66 -14.42
CA THR A 109 12.27 -8.54 -14.61
C THR A 109 11.04 -8.63 -13.69
N THR A 110 10.63 -9.85 -13.36
CA THR A 110 9.49 -10.12 -12.47
C THR A 110 9.84 -9.85 -11.01
N ALA A 111 11.06 -10.21 -10.60
CA ALA A 111 11.55 -9.99 -9.24
C ALA A 111 11.73 -8.49 -8.92
N GLU A 112 12.14 -7.70 -9.91
CA GLU A 112 12.30 -6.24 -9.81
C GLU A 112 10.97 -5.49 -9.78
N ALA A 113 9.90 -6.11 -10.31
CA ALA A 113 8.58 -5.51 -10.30
C ALA A 113 7.96 -5.57 -8.90
N GLU A 114 7.39 -4.44 -8.49
CA GLU A 114 6.58 -4.34 -7.28
C GLU A 114 5.13 -4.78 -7.56
N LEU A 115 4.63 -4.56 -8.78
CA LEU A 115 3.32 -5.01 -9.23
C LEU A 115 3.37 -5.38 -10.72
N ILE A 116 2.67 -6.46 -11.07
CA ILE A 116 2.51 -6.91 -12.46
C ILE A 116 1.03 -6.89 -12.81
N ILE A 117 0.67 -6.10 -13.81
CA ILE A 117 -0.69 -6.03 -14.36
C ILE A 117 -0.66 -6.73 -15.72
N THR A 118 -1.48 -7.76 -15.88
CA THR A 118 -1.51 -8.56 -17.12
C THR A 118 -2.92 -8.65 -17.69
N THR A 119 -3.05 -8.70 -19.01
CA THR A 119 -4.35 -8.99 -19.66
C THR A 119 -4.50 -10.46 -20.03
N VAL A 120 -3.53 -11.30 -19.70
CA VAL A 120 -3.52 -12.73 -19.98
C VAL A 120 -2.92 -13.52 -18.82
N PRO A 121 -3.26 -14.81 -18.67
CA PRO A 121 -2.60 -15.68 -17.71
C PRO A 121 -1.08 -15.72 -17.95
N LEU A 122 -0.30 -15.61 -16.89
CA LEU A 122 1.16 -15.75 -16.95
C LEU A 122 1.58 -17.21 -16.72
N PRO A 123 2.75 -17.63 -17.24
CA PRO A 123 3.32 -18.94 -16.92
C PRO A 123 3.53 -19.10 -15.42
N ALA A 124 3.32 -20.31 -14.90
CA ALA A 124 3.41 -20.61 -13.46
C ALA A 124 4.77 -20.25 -12.83
N GLN A 125 5.85 -20.20 -13.61
CA GLN A 125 7.19 -19.81 -13.14
C GLN A 125 7.31 -18.31 -12.82
N VAL A 126 6.35 -17.51 -13.28
CA VAL A 126 6.32 -16.05 -13.19
C VAL A 126 5.07 -15.56 -12.44
N ASN A 127 4.13 -16.47 -12.19
CA ASN A 127 2.89 -16.17 -11.51
C ASN A 127 3.11 -16.20 -9.99
N ASP A 128 3.42 -15.04 -9.43
CA ASP A 128 3.43 -14.79 -8.00
C ASP A 128 2.06 -14.21 -7.61
N ASP A 129 1.23 -14.98 -6.92
CA ASP A 129 -0.14 -14.59 -6.54
C ASP A 129 -0.15 -13.32 -5.67
N ASP A 130 0.96 -12.99 -5.00
CA ASP A 130 1.10 -11.78 -4.20
C ASP A 130 1.45 -10.53 -5.02
N LYS A 131 1.81 -10.66 -6.31
CA LYS A 131 2.26 -9.53 -7.15
C LYS A 131 1.58 -9.42 -8.51
N VAL A 132 0.87 -10.45 -8.95
CA VAL A 132 0.26 -10.49 -10.28
C VAL A 132 -1.24 -10.23 -10.18
N ILE A 133 -1.71 -9.22 -10.90
CA ILE A 133 -3.13 -8.92 -11.06
C ILE A 133 -3.48 -9.05 -12.54
N GLN A 134 -4.35 -10.02 -12.84
CA GLN A 134 -4.95 -10.12 -14.16
C GLN A 134 -6.13 -9.17 -14.28
N VAL A 135 -6.14 -8.35 -15.33
CA VAL A 135 -7.17 -7.35 -15.60
C VAL A 135 -7.72 -7.47 -17.01
N HIS A 136 -8.88 -6.87 -17.26
CA HIS A 136 -9.38 -6.74 -18.61
C HIS A 136 -8.60 -5.65 -19.38
N PRO A 137 -8.37 -5.78 -20.71
CA PRO A 137 -7.69 -4.76 -21.52
C PRO A 137 -8.33 -3.36 -21.46
N MET A 138 -9.61 -3.29 -21.07
CA MET A 138 -10.35 -2.04 -20.90
C MET A 138 -10.30 -1.46 -19.49
N LEU A 139 -9.66 -2.11 -18.52
CA LEU A 139 -9.67 -1.70 -17.11
C LEU A 139 -11.09 -1.48 -16.59
N LEU A 140 -11.80 -2.59 -16.39
CA LEU A 140 -13.16 -2.61 -15.87
C LEU A 140 -13.19 -2.17 -14.39
N PRO A 141 -14.36 -1.78 -13.83
CA PRO A 141 -14.46 -1.35 -12.44
C PRO A 141 -13.92 -2.37 -11.43
N GLU A 142 -14.18 -3.65 -11.65
CA GLU A 142 -13.67 -4.74 -10.81
C GLU A 142 -12.13 -4.84 -10.83
N ASP A 143 -11.49 -4.51 -11.95
CA ASP A 143 -10.03 -4.48 -12.06
C ASP A 143 -9.44 -3.37 -11.17
N ILE A 144 -10.11 -2.20 -11.15
CA ILE A 144 -9.70 -1.06 -10.31
C ILE A 144 -9.85 -1.42 -8.85
N GLU A 145 -10.94 -2.09 -8.49
CA GLU A 145 -11.18 -2.54 -7.12
C GLU A 145 -10.10 -3.54 -6.68
N ALA A 146 -9.78 -4.54 -7.51
CA ALA A 146 -8.72 -5.51 -7.22
C ALA A 146 -7.36 -4.83 -7.01
N ILE A 147 -6.96 -3.90 -7.89
CA ILE A 147 -5.71 -3.15 -7.75
C ILE A 147 -5.73 -2.31 -6.47
N THR A 148 -6.85 -1.67 -6.15
CA THR A 148 -6.98 -0.82 -4.94
C THR A 148 -6.90 -1.65 -3.66
N GLN A 149 -7.52 -2.84 -3.64
CA GLN A 149 -7.43 -3.76 -2.51
C GLN A 149 -6.00 -4.26 -2.31
N TRP A 150 -5.32 -4.63 -3.41
CA TRP A 150 -3.91 -5.02 -3.38
C TRP A 150 -3.03 -3.89 -2.80
N LEU A 151 -3.21 -2.66 -3.27
CA LEU A 151 -2.50 -1.47 -2.77
C LEU A 151 -2.70 -1.23 -1.27
N ALA A 152 -3.84 -1.66 -0.70
CA ALA A 152 -4.14 -1.52 0.73
C ALA A 152 -3.52 -2.62 1.60
N LEU A 153 -3.23 -3.79 1.01
CA LEU A 153 -2.66 -4.96 1.68
C LEU A 153 -1.13 -4.96 1.66
N TYR A 154 -0.52 -4.41 0.61
CA TYR A 154 0.94 -4.37 0.40
C TYR A 154 1.43 -2.90 0.33
N PRO A 155 1.58 -2.21 1.48
CA PRO A 155 1.93 -0.78 1.57
C PRO A 155 3.42 -0.47 1.44
#